data_AF-A0A2V1D430-F1
#
_entry.id   AF-A0A2V1D430-F1
#
_cell.length_a   1.000
_cell.length_b   1.000
_cell.length_c   1.000
_cell.angle_alpha   90.00
_cell.angle_beta   90.00
_cell.angle_gamma   90.00
#
_symmetry.space_group_name_H-M   'P 1'
#
loop_
_entity.id
_entity.type
_entity.pdbx_description
1 polymer ?
#
loop_
_entity_poly.entity_id
_entity_poly.type
_entity_poly.pdbx_seq_one_letter_code
_entity_poly.pdbx_strand_id
1 'polypeptide(L)'
;MSADLLARIERDLCKMGEELWNIDGPDDILDKVLERLSLLKAQLEVQKSLQATANLLRRVPSDKALPKQQATKVKHLVRFAFRKNSHKEGRHRKLRKLDCDALKLCGLSYTTEEMVKLGDAEFEILQKRAEEFIRHRNLSYLLYRPDVDKAVDSKLEDPEDDESFDKFMQCTQCGFLKQTEAD
;
A
#
# COMPACT_ATOMS: atom_id res chain seq x y z
N MET A 1 -13.32 6.37 9.16
CA MET A 1 -12.82 6.40 10.55
C MET A 1 -13.33 7.70 11.14
N SER A 2 -14.17 7.65 12.17
CA SER A 2 -14.71 8.88 12.78
C SER A 2 -13.60 9.62 13.52
N ALA A 3 -13.66 10.96 13.52
CA ALA A 3 -12.75 11.78 14.31
C ALA A 3 -12.80 11.39 15.81
N ASP A 4 -13.99 10.98 16.27
CA ASP A 4 -14.23 10.52 17.64
C ASP A 4 -13.44 9.26 18.00
N LEU A 5 -13.28 8.32 17.05
CA LEU A 5 -12.50 7.11 17.29
C LEU A 5 -11.00 7.44 17.43
N LEU A 6 -10.50 8.36 16.61
CA LEU A 6 -9.10 8.82 16.71
C LEU A 6 -8.83 9.53 18.03
N ALA A 7 -9.71 10.45 18.42
CA ALA A 7 -9.60 11.18 19.68
C ALA A 7 -9.67 10.25 20.90
N ARG A 8 -10.48 9.18 20.81
CA ARG A 8 -10.52 8.14 21.85
C ARG A 8 -9.22 7.35 21.91
N ILE A 9 -8.69 6.90 20.77
CA ILE A 9 -7.41 6.17 20.71
C ILE A 9 -6.28 7.02 21.32
N GLU A 10 -6.20 8.29 20.96
CA GLU A 10 -5.20 9.22 21.49
C GLU A 10 -5.29 9.34 23.02
N ARG A 11 -6.49 9.54 23.56
CA ARG A 11 -6.73 9.62 25.00
C ARG A 11 -6.34 8.33 25.73
N ASP A 12 -6.76 7.19 25.19
CA ASP A 12 -6.47 5.88 25.78
C ASP A 12 -4.95 5.61 25.79
N LEU A 13 -4.22 6.00 24.73
CA LEU A 13 -2.76 5.91 24.66
C LEU A 13 -2.06 6.82 25.68
N CYS A 14 -2.52 8.06 25.88
CA CYS A 14 -1.98 8.95 26.91
C CYS A 14 -2.14 8.34 28.30
N LYS A 15 -3.34 7.82 28.60
CA LYS A 15 -3.62 7.17 29.89
C LYS A 15 -2.76 5.93 30.11
N MET A 16 -2.61 5.08 29.09
CA MET A 16 -1.69 3.93 29.16
C MET A 16 -0.26 4.37 29.45
N GLY A 17 0.20 5.47 28.85
CA GLY A 17 1.53 6.03 29.10
C GLY A 17 1.77 6.40 30.57
N GLU A 18 0.75 6.91 31.26
CA GLU A 18 0.81 7.21 32.70
C GLU A 18 0.79 5.94 33.56
N GLU A 19 -0.07 4.97 33.22
CA GLU A 19 -0.20 3.71 33.96
C GLU A 19 1.03 2.80 33.86
N LEU A 20 1.73 2.82 32.71
CA LEU A 20 2.95 2.03 32.47
C LEU A 20 4.05 2.29 33.51
N TRP A 21 4.15 3.51 34.06
CA TRP A 21 5.14 3.85 35.10
C TRP A 21 4.91 3.15 36.45
N ASN A 22 3.68 2.68 36.69
CA ASN A 22 3.29 2.05 37.95
C ASN A 22 3.24 0.52 37.87
N ILE A 23 3.71 -0.07 36.75
CA ILE A 23 3.74 -1.52 36.59
C ILE A 23 4.91 -2.08 37.38
N ASP A 24 4.58 -2.86 38.42
CA ASP A 24 5.51 -3.74 39.14
C ASP A 24 5.14 -5.19 38.82
N GLY A 25 5.60 -5.66 37.66
CA GLY A 25 5.26 -6.97 37.11
C GLY A 25 6.44 -7.55 36.33
N PRO A 26 6.37 -8.84 35.96
CA PRO A 26 7.48 -9.50 35.28
C PRO A 26 7.76 -8.91 33.88
N ASP A 27 9.05 -8.89 33.51
CA ASP A 27 9.55 -8.27 32.27
C ASP A 27 8.87 -8.82 31.00
N ASP A 28 8.41 -10.07 31.02
CA ASP A 28 7.76 -10.72 29.88
C ASP A 28 6.42 -10.09 29.49
N ILE A 29 5.78 -9.38 30.42
CA ILE A 29 4.55 -8.60 30.15
C ILE A 29 4.90 -7.33 29.39
N LEU A 30 5.98 -6.65 29.76
CA LEU A 30 6.43 -5.43 29.09
C LEU A 30 6.89 -5.73 27.65
N ASP A 31 7.57 -6.85 27.42
CA ASP A 31 7.95 -7.31 26.08
C ASP A 31 6.72 -7.52 25.18
N LYS A 32 5.66 -8.16 25.69
CA LYS A 32 4.40 -8.35 24.94
C LYS A 32 3.73 -7.02 24.63
N VAL A 33 3.73 -6.06 25.55
CA VAL A 33 3.18 -4.73 25.32
C VAL A 33 3.99 -3.98 24.26
N LEU A 34 5.32 -4.03 24.34
CA LEU A 34 6.23 -3.44 23.35
C LEU A 34 6.03 -4.04 21.96
N GLU A 35 5.85 -5.36 21.86
CA GLU A 35 5.56 -6.04 20.59
C GLU A 35 4.23 -5.53 19.99
N ARG A 36 3.17 -5.43 20.80
CA ARG A 36 1.87 -4.93 20.36
C ARG A 36 1.91 -3.46 19.94
N LEU A 37 2.63 -2.62 20.69
CA LEU A 37 2.83 -1.22 20.33
C LEU A 37 3.62 -1.08 19.03
N SER A 38 4.65 -1.91 18.83
CA SER A 38 5.44 -1.93 17.60
C SER A 38 4.59 -2.32 16.39
N LEU A 39 3.72 -3.33 16.54
CA LEU A 39 2.78 -3.73 15.49
C LEU A 39 1.75 -2.62 15.19
N LEU A 40 1.20 -1.97 16.22
CA LEU A 40 0.24 -0.88 16.06
C LEU A 40 0.89 0.32 15.35
N LYS A 41 2.13 0.67 15.73
CA LYS A 41 2.92 1.71 15.07
C LYS A 41 3.11 1.38 13.58
N ALA A 42 3.55 0.15 13.27
CA ALA A 42 3.72 -0.28 11.88
C ALA A 42 2.40 -0.17 11.08
N GLN A 43 1.27 -0.54 11.69
CA GLN A 43 -0.03 -0.41 11.05
C GLN A 43 -0.42 1.05 10.81
N LEU A 44 -0.16 1.94 11.76
CA LEU A 44 -0.44 3.37 11.63
C LEU A 44 0.40 4.02 10.53
N GLU A 45 1.68 3.69 10.42
CA GLU A 45 2.55 4.22 9.35
C GLU A 45 2.08 3.77 7.97
N VAL A 46 1.74 2.49 7.81
CA VAL A 46 1.15 1.97 6.56
C VAL A 46 -0.16 2.70 6.25
N GLN A 47 -1.05 2.79 7.24
CA GLN A 47 -2.36 3.42 7.07
C GLN A 47 -2.24 4.91 6.71
N LYS A 48 -1.28 5.62 7.29
CA LYS A 48 -1.00 7.04 7.00
C LYS A 48 -0.59 7.24 5.54
N SER A 49 0.31 6.41 5.04
CA SER A 49 0.76 6.45 3.64
C SER A 49 -0.38 6.13 2.66
N LEU A 50 -1.14 5.06 2.91
CA LEU A 50 -2.29 4.70 2.08
C LEU A 50 -3.39 5.78 2.12
N GLN A 51 -3.63 6.37 3.30
CA GLN A 51 -4.60 7.45 3.49
C GLN A 51 -4.20 8.72 2.73
N ALA A 52 -2.91 9.07 2.72
CA ALA A 52 -2.40 10.21 1.97
C ALA A 52 -2.65 10.03 0.46
N THR A 53 -2.37 8.83 -0.06
CA THR A 53 -2.63 8.48 -1.46
C THR A 53 -4.12 8.49 -1.78
N ALA A 54 -4.96 7.91 -0.93
CA ALA A 54 -6.41 7.91 -1.11
C ALA A 54 -6.99 9.34 -1.13
N ASN A 55 -6.49 10.22 -0.26
CA ASN A 55 -6.90 11.62 -0.23
C ASN A 55 -6.46 12.36 -1.49
N LEU A 56 -5.24 12.09 -1.98
CA LEU A 56 -4.76 12.64 -3.24
C LEU A 56 -5.66 12.21 -4.40
N LEU A 57 -5.95 10.91 -4.52
CA LEU A 57 -6.79 10.35 -5.57
C LEU A 57 -8.20 10.94 -5.60
N ARG A 58 -8.79 11.19 -4.42
CA ARG A 58 -10.10 11.86 -4.33
C ARG A 58 -10.06 13.34 -4.69
N ARG A 59 -8.95 14.01 -4.37
CA ARG A 59 -8.81 15.46 -4.60
C ARG A 59 -8.49 15.79 -6.06
N VAL A 60 -7.75 14.93 -6.75
CA VAL A 60 -7.31 15.17 -8.12
C VAL A 60 -8.24 14.46 -9.10
N PRO A 61 -9.00 15.21 -9.93
CA PRO A 61 -9.88 14.65 -10.96
C PRO A 61 -9.17 13.63 -11.85
N SER A 62 -9.84 12.54 -12.25
CA SER A 62 -9.24 11.42 -12.98
C SER A 62 -8.68 11.80 -14.36
N ASP A 63 -9.21 12.86 -14.98
CA ASP A 63 -8.77 13.42 -16.26
C ASP A 63 -7.45 14.22 -16.17
N LYS A 64 -7.00 14.55 -14.95
CA LYS A 64 -5.76 15.30 -14.72
C LYS A 64 -4.63 14.39 -14.27
N ALA A 65 -3.40 14.70 -14.68
CA ALA A 65 -2.23 13.98 -14.21
C ALA A 65 -2.01 14.18 -12.70
N LEU A 66 -1.62 13.12 -12.01
CA LEU A 66 -1.24 13.19 -10.60
C LEU A 66 0.02 14.06 -10.43
N PRO A 67 0.09 14.85 -9.35
CA PRO A 67 1.20 15.76 -9.11
C PRO A 67 2.50 15.00 -8.87
N LYS A 68 3.65 15.70 -9.02
CA LYS A 68 4.99 15.18 -8.68
C LYS A 68 5.32 13.84 -9.37
N GLN A 69 4.75 13.57 -10.54
CA GLN A 69 4.96 12.33 -11.28
C GLN A 69 4.63 11.07 -10.45
N GLN A 70 3.62 11.16 -9.58
CA GLN A 70 3.21 10.07 -8.70
C GLN A 70 2.89 8.78 -9.48
N ALA A 71 2.27 8.90 -10.65
CA ALA A 71 1.99 7.77 -11.54
C ALA A 71 3.27 7.05 -12.01
N THR A 72 4.38 7.76 -12.20
CA THR A 72 5.67 7.16 -12.58
C THR A 72 6.20 6.21 -11.50
N LYS A 73 5.85 6.42 -10.23
CA LYS A 73 6.22 5.48 -9.16
C LYS A 73 5.56 4.11 -9.36
N VAL A 74 4.36 4.05 -9.94
CA VAL A 74 3.69 2.79 -10.30
C VAL A 74 4.52 2.00 -11.29
N LYS A 75 5.01 2.65 -12.36
CA LYS A 75 5.93 2.04 -13.33
C LYS A 75 7.15 1.43 -12.64
N HIS A 76 7.79 2.20 -11.76
CA HIS A 76 8.98 1.73 -11.04
C HIS A 76 8.69 0.55 -10.12
N LEU A 77 7.53 0.56 -9.44
CA LEU A 77 7.15 -0.55 -8.57
C LEU A 77 6.78 -1.81 -9.36
N VAL A 78 6.04 -1.69 -10.47
CA VAL A 78 5.73 -2.82 -11.36
C VAL A 78 7.03 -3.42 -11.91
N ARG A 79 7.95 -2.57 -12.41
CA ARG A 79 9.28 -3.02 -12.84
C ARG A 79 10.03 -3.72 -11.70
N PHE A 80 9.96 -3.19 -10.48
CA PHE A 80 10.62 -3.82 -9.33
C PHE A 80 10.01 -5.19 -8.98
N ALA A 81 8.69 -5.34 -9.03
CA ALA A 81 7.99 -6.58 -8.71
C ALA A 81 8.24 -7.69 -9.74
N PHE A 82 8.23 -7.33 -11.03
CA PHE A 82 8.23 -8.30 -12.13
C PHE A 82 9.56 -8.43 -12.88
N ARG A 83 10.49 -7.47 -12.82
CA ARG A 83 11.77 -7.60 -13.54
C ARG A 83 12.61 -8.70 -12.90
N LYS A 84 13.31 -9.47 -13.75
CA LYS A 84 14.32 -10.45 -13.34
C LYS A 84 15.43 -9.78 -12.53
N ASN A 85 15.35 -9.90 -11.21
CA ASN A 85 16.36 -9.38 -10.29
C ASN A 85 17.25 -10.55 -9.83
N SER A 86 18.54 -10.48 -10.12
CA SER A 86 19.54 -11.48 -9.72
C SER A 86 19.84 -11.47 -8.21
N HIS A 87 19.36 -10.45 -7.47
CA HIS A 87 19.60 -10.28 -6.05
C HIS A 87 18.38 -10.69 -5.20
N LYS A 88 18.67 -11.58 -4.24
CA LYS A 88 17.75 -12.34 -3.37
C LYS A 88 17.03 -11.46 -2.33
N GLU A 89 16.02 -10.68 -2.72
CA GLU A 89 15.10 -10.09 -1.74
C GLU A 89 13.67 -10.54 -1.98
N GLY A 90 13.09 -11.37 -1.10
CA GLY A 90 11.76 -11.97 -1.31
C GLY A 90 10.57 -10.99 -1.45
N ARG A 91 10.79 -9.68 -1.23
CA ARG A 91 9.74 -8.65 -1.30
C ARG A 91 9.15 -8.47 -2.70
N HIS A 92 9.97 -8.49 -3.76
CA HIS A 92 9.46 -8.37 -5.13
C HIS A 92 8.50 -9.53 -5.48
N ARG A 93 8.82 -10.77 -5.07
CA ARG A 93 7.93 -11.95 -5.23
C ARG A 93 6.63 -11.80 -4.45
N LYS A 94 6.71 -11.25 -3.23
CA LYS A 94 5.52 -10.96 -2.40
C LYS A 94 4.63 -9.91 -3.06
N LEU A 95 5.19 -8.88 -3.69
CA LEU A 95 4.44 -7.87 -4.44
C LEU A 95 3.70 -8.45 -5.67
N ARG A 96 4.28 -9.44 -6.37
CA ARG A 96 3.60 -10.11 -7.51
C ARG A 96 2.31 -10.83 -7.11
N LYS A 97 2.14 -11.17 -5.83
CA LYS A 97 0.94 -11.84 -5.31
C LYS A 97 -0.21 -10.88 -5.02
N LEU A 98 0.05 -9.58 -5.04
CA LEU A 98 -0.99 -8.56 -4.90
C LEU A 98 -1.85 -8.54 -6.16
N ASP A 99 -3.12 -8.19 -5.99
CA ASP A 99 -3.97 -7.88 -7.13
C ASP A 99 -3.53 -6.57 -7.80
N CYS A 100 -4.12 -6.30 -8.96
CA CYS A 100 -3.75 -5.14 -9.77
C CYS A 100 -3.98 -3.82 -9.02
N ASP A 101 -5.12 -3.68 -8.35
CA ASP A 101 -5.50 -2.46 -7.63
C ASP A 101 -4.57 -2.21 -6.43
N ALA A 102 -4.26 -3.25 -5.64
CA ALA A 102 -3.32 -3.16 -4.52
C ALA A 102 -1.92 -2.82 -5.01
N LEU A 103 -1.46 -3.40 -6.12
CA LEU A 103 -0.14 -3.05 -6.66
C LEU A 103 -0.09 -1.61 -7.16
N LYS A 104 -1.14 -1.14 -7.85
CA LYS A 104 -1.30 0.27 -8.26
C LYS A 104 -1.29 1.20 -7.02
N LEU A 105 -2.07 0.89 -5.99
CA LEU A 105 -2.12 1.70 -4.77
C LEU A 105 -0.76 1.73 -4.05
N CYS A 106 -0.09 0.58 -3.94
CA CYS A 106 1.26 0.50 -3.38
C CYS A 106 2.25 1.35 -4.18
N GLY A 107 2.20 1.29 -5.52
CA GLY A 107 3.07 2.08 -6.41
C GLY A 107 2.80 3.58 -6.33
N LEU A 108 1.56 3.97 -6.08
CA LEU A 108 1.23 5.38 -5.83
C LEU A 108 1.68 5.83 -4.44
N SER A 109 1.66 4.94 -3.45
CA SER A 109 1.94 5.28 -2.04
C SER A 109 3.43 5.31 -1.72
N TYR A 110 4.21 4.43 -2.34
CA TYR A 110 5.63 4.25 -2.03
C TYR A 110 6.49 4.28 -3.30
N THR A 111 7.68 4.85 -3.18
CA THR A 111 8.78 4.61 -4.11
C THR A 111 9.34 3.20 -3.91
N THR A 112 10.08 2.68 -4.89
CA THR A 112 10.78 1.40 -4.75
C THR A 112 11.76 1.40 -3.57
N GLU A 113 12.45 2.53 -3.35
CA GLU A 113 13.40 2.67 -2.23
C GLU A 113 12.69 2.60 -0.87
N GLU A 114 11.57 3.31 -0.71
CA GLU A 114 10.74 3.23 0.49
C GLU A 114 10.23 1.80 0.70
N MET A 115 9.79 1.11 -0.36
CA MET A 115 9.30 -0.27 -0.29
C MET A 115 10.38 -1.26 0.19
N VAL A 116 11.63 -1.07 -0.23
CA VAL A 116 12.77 -1.87 0.23
C VAL A 116 13.12 -1.54 1.68
N LYS A 117 12.99 -0.27 2.08
CA LYS A 117 13.31 0.20 3.44
C LYS A 117 12.22 -0.02 4.48
N LEU A 118 10.99 -0.32 4.09
CA LEU A 118 9.89 -0.64 5.03
C LEU A 118 10.34 -1.72 6.02
N GLY A 119 9.93 -1.62 7.28
CA GLY A 119 10.11 -2.71 8.23
C GLY A 119 9.33 -3.95 7.78
N ASP A 120 9.77 -5.14 8.18
CA ASP A 120 9.08 -6.38 7.78
C ASP A 120 7.62 -6.40 8.25
N ALA A 121 7.33 -5.92 9.47
CA ALA A 121 5.97 -5.80 9.98
C ALA A 121 5.11 -4.85 9.13
N GLU A 122 5.66 -3.70 8.71
CA GLU A 122 4.95 -2.74 7.86
C GLU A 122 4.67 -3.35 6.48
N PHE A 123 5.65 -4.01 5.88
CA PHE A 123 5.50 -4.66 4.59
C PHE A 123 4.50 -5.83 4.63
N GLU A 124 4.45 -6.59 5.72
CA GLU A 124 3.44 -7.63 5.93
C GLU A 124 2.04 -7.06 6.12
N ILE A 125 1.90 -5.98 6.90
CA ILE A 125 0.61 -5.29 7.08
C ILE A 125 0.13 -4.72 5.75
N LEU A 126 1.01 -4.08 4.97
CA LEU A 126 0.70 -3.54 3.66
C LEU A 126 0.12 -4.62 2.74
N GLN A 127 0.78 -5.77 2.64
CA GLN A 127 0.29 -6.89 1.82
C GLN A 127 -1.08 -7.40 2.28
N LYS A 128 -1.28 -7.54 3.59
CA LYS A 128 -2.53 -8.10 4.15
C LYS A 128 -3.70 -7.12 4.06
N ARG A 129 -3.44 -5.81 4.07
CA ARG A 129 -4.48 -4.78 4.24
C ARG A 129 -4.74 -3.92 3.01
N ALA A 130 -3.86 -3.90 2.00
CA ALA A 130 -4.02 -3.02 0.84
C ALA A 130 -5.35 -3.24 0.10
N GLU A 131 -5.71 -4.49 -0.21
CA GLU A 131 -6.95 -4.83 -0.91
C GLU A 131 -8.19 -4.45 -0.08
N GLU A 132 -8.20 -4.81 1.21
CA GLU A 132 -9.28 -4.47 2.14
C GLU A 132 -9.44 -2.94 2.27
N PHE A 133 -8.31 -2.21 2.31
CA PHE A 133 -8.30 -0.75 2.37
C PHE A 133 -8.92 -0.14 1.12
N ILE A 134 -8.63 -0.67 -0.07
CA ILE A 134 -9.22 -0.23 -1.34
C ILE A 134 -10.73 -0.45 -1.33
N ARG A 135 -11.16 -1.67 -0.96
CA ARG A 135 -12.56 -2.09 -0.94
C ARG A 135 -13.39 -1.24 0.02
N HIS A 136 -12.95 -1.09 1.27
CA HIS A 136 -13.67 -0.31 2.28
C HIS A 136 -13.79 1.18 1.96
N ARG A 137 -12.94 1.69 1.06
CA ARG A 137 -12.87 3.10 0.70
C ARG A 137 -13.34 3.40 -0.72
N ASN A 138 -13.81 2.36 -1.42
CA ASN A 138 -14.20 2.38 -2.81
C ASN A 138 -13.15 3.08 -3.68
N LEU A 139 -11.89 2.64 -3.61
CA LEU A 139 -10.80 3.32 -4.33
C LEU A 139 -10.54 2.76 -5.73
N SER A 140 -11.05 1.59 -6.06
CA SER A 140 -10.78 0.91 -7.34
C SER A 140 -10.98 1.83 -8.53
N TYR A 141 -12.10 2.54 -8.59
CA TYR A 141 -12.39 3.40 -9.73
C TYR A 141 -11.42 4.58 -9.89
N LEU A 142 -10.78 5.03 -8.79
CA LEU A 142 -9.80 6.12 -8.81
C LEU A 142 -8.39 5.64 -9.21
N LEU A 143 -8.16 4.32 -9.30
CA LEU A 143 -6.86 3.74 -9.65
C LEU A 143 -6.70 3.51 -11.17
N TYR A 144 -7.80 3.52 -11.93
CA TYR A 144 -7.80 3.46 -13.39
C TYR A 144 -7.89 4.89 -13.91
N ARG A 145 -6.74 5.40 -14.34
CA ARG A 145 -6.54 6.79 -14.77
C ARG A 145 -5.56 6.77 -15.93
N PRO A 146 -5.71 7.63 -16.95
CA PRO A 146 -4.83 7.60 -18.12
C PRO A 146 -3.33 7.68 -17.81
N ASP A 147 -2.94 8.47 -16.80
CA ASP A 147 -1.54 8.62 -16.39
C ASP A 147 -0.99 7.39 -15.65
N VAL A 148 -1.82 6.75 -14.83
CA VAL A 148 -1.48 5.50 -14.13
C VAL A 148 -1.45 4.32 -15.10
N ASP A 149 -2.45 4.19 -15.96
CA ASP A 149 -2.54 3.10 -16.93
C ASP A 149 -1.38 3.19 -17.94
N LYS A 150 -1.06 4.40 -18.43
CA LYS A 150 0.14 4.60 -19.26
C LYS A 150 1.44 4.24 -18.53
N ALA A 151 1.53 4.47 -17.23
CA ALA A 151 2.70 4.08 -16.45
C ALA A 151 2.80 2.55 -16.31
N VAL A 152 1.66 1.87 -16.17
CA VAL A 152 1.58 0.40 -16.10
C VAL A 152 1.88 -0.25 -17.45
N ASP A 153 1.32 0.28 -18.54
CA ASP A 153 1.48 -0.22 -19.91
C ASP A 153 2.88 0.01 -20.50
N SER A 154 3.77 0.64 -19.76
CA SER A 154 5.14 0.79 -20.21
C SER A 154 5.81 -0.59 -20.31
N LYS A 155 6.17 -0.98 -21.53
CA LYS A 155 6.75 -2.29 -21.85
C LYS A 155 7.87 -2.66 -20.88
N LEU A 156 7.75 -3.86 -20.30
CA LEU A 156 8.81 -4.50 -19.54
C LEU A 156 9.59 -5.41 -20.50
N GLU A 157 10.87 -5.14 -20.69
CA GLU A 157 11.70 -5.88 -21.67
C GLU A 157 12.00 -7.32 -21.24
N ASP A 158 12.08 -7.58 -19.92
CA ASP A 158 12.47 -8.89 -19.35
C ASP A 158 11.76 -9.16 -17.99
N PRO A 159 10.48 -9.57 -17.98
CA PRO A 159 9.86 -10.11 -16.77
C PRO A 159 10.58 -11.39 -16.28
N GLU A 160 10.63 -11.59 -14.97
CA GLU A 160 11.10 -12.83 -14.34
C GLU A 160 10.07 -13.97 -14.45
N ASP A 161 8.80 -13.59 -14.55
CA ASP A 161 7.63 -14.46 -14.52
C ASP A 161 6.60 -13.91 -15.51
N ASP A 162 6.73 -14.35 -16.77
CA ASP A 162 5.90 -13.92 -17.89
C ASP A 162 4.41 -14.17 -17.60
N GLU A 163 4.05 -15.33 -17.04
CA GLU A 163 2.66 -15.70 -16.75
C GLU A 163 2.01 -14.77 -15.72
N SER A 164 2.70 -14.49 -14.62
CA SER A 164 2.20 -13.57 -13.59
C SER A 164 2.11 -12.13 -14.11
N PHE A 165 3.05 -11.72 -14.97
CA PHE A 165 3.03 -10.40 -15.59
C PHE A 165 1.88 -10.27 -16.59
N ASP A 166 1.67 -11.26 -17.45
CA ASP A 166 0.56 -11.29 -18.41
C ASP A 166 -0.79 -11.28 -17.70
N LYS A 167 -0.95 -12.04 -16.61
CA LYS A 167 -2.16 -12.01 -15.79
C LYS A 167 -2.41 -10.62 -15.19
N PHE A 168 -1.37 -9.94 -14.71
CA PHE A 168 -1.48 -8.57 -14.22
C PHE A 168 -1.91 -7.59 -15.34
N MET A 169 -1.36 -7.73 -16.55
CA MET A 169 -1.71 -6.92 -17.72
C MET A 169 -3.13 -7.22 -18.24
N GLN A 170 -3.64 -8.44 -18.10
CA GLN A 170 -5.04 -8.77 -18.43
C GLN A 170 -6.01 -8.10 -17.43
N CYS A 171 -5.64 -8.03 -16.15
CA CYS A 171 -6.45 -7.36 -15.13
C CYS A 171 -6.55 -5.85 -15.36
N THR A 172 -5.48 -5.18 -15.81
CA THR A 172 -5.51 -3.73 -16.11
C THR A 172 -6.47 -3.43 -17.26
N GLN A 173 -6.44 -4.26 -18.31
CA GLN A 173 -7.32 -4.13 -19.48
C GLN A 173 -8.80 -4.38 -19.10
N CYS A 174 -9.08 -5.36 -18.23
CA CYS A 174 -10.44 -5.66 -17.79
C CYS A 174 -11.02 -4.57 -16.87
N GLY A 175 -10.21 -3.97 -15.99
CA GLY A 175 -10.65 -2.86 -15.15
C GLY A 175 -10.99 -1.59 -15.94
N PHE A 176 -10.32 -1.35 -17.07
CA PHE A 176 -10.63 -0.28 -18.02
C PHE A 176 -12.00 -0.49 -18.70
N LEU A 177 -12.27 -1.72 -19.15
CA LEU A 177 -13.53 -2.08 -19.81
C LEU A 177 -14.76 -1.98 -18.89
N LYS A 178 -14.62 -2.35 -17.61
CA LYS A 178 -15.71 -2.23 -16.63
C LYS A 178 -16.11 -0.78 -16.29
N GLN A 179 -15.25 0.20 -16.56
CA GLN A 179 -15.57 1.61 -16.36
C GLN A 179 -16.31 2.21 -17.56
N THR A 180 -15.97 1.80 -18.77
CA THR A 180 -16.64 2.27 -20.00
C THR A 180 -18.08 1.74 -20.16
N GLU A 181 -18.46 0.70 -19.43
CA GLU A 181 -19.83 0.16 -19.42
C GLU A 181 -20.73 0.81 -18.35
N ALA A 182 -20.18 1.68 -17.49
CA ALA A 182 -20.90 2.32 -16.39
C ALA A 182 -21.26 3.80 -16.64
N ASP A 183 -20.96 4.32 -17.83
CA ASP A 183 -21.29 5.68 -18.30
C ASP A 183 -22.46 5.69 -19.29
#